data_AF-A0A2R5G436-F1
#
_entry.id   AF-A0A2R5G436-F1
#
_cell.length_a   1.000
_cell.length_b   1.000
_cell.length_c   1.000
_cell.angle_alpha   90.00
_cell.angle_beta   90.00
_cell.angle_gamma   90.00
#
_symmetry.space_group_name_H-M   'P 1'
#
loop_
_entity.id
_entity.type
_entity.pdbx_description
1 polymer ?
#
loop_
_entity_poly.entity_id
_entity_poly.type
_entity_poly.pdbx_seq_one_letter_code
_entity_poly.pdbx_strand_id
1 'polypeptide(L)'
;MGFIAWQRSIQTKLRPALVLPGVRNLHSEEQTWVVAASAKETLEAIWKAASELEEYEPAKREEKKLTVDYLTTKLKWLDQITIEVVSESQDSTTLKVVDGSTGFLPLTIPLAPLLNIVLCWFPFGDNGKCAATMSTLRKKTAQNLGKDINREVVRKSWTNFAK
;
A
#
# COMPACT_ATOMS: atom_id res chain seq x y z
N MET A 1 -8.93 -19.43 9.38
CA MET A 1 -7.86 -18.48 8.96
C MET A 1 -7.10 -18.90 7.71
N GLY A 2 -6.93 -20.19 7.38
CA GLY A 2 -6.07 -20.63 6.25
C GLY A 2 -6.51 -20.19 4.85
N PHE A 3 -7.82 -20.09 4.59
CA PHE A 3 -8.33 -19.77 3.25
C PHE A 3 -8.04 -18.32 2.82
N ILE A 4 -8.28 -17.32 3.67
CA ILE A 4 -7.99 -15.91 3.36
C ILE A 4 -6.48 -15.71 3.17
N ALA A 5 -5.66 -16.34 4.02
CA ALA A 5 -4.20 -16.29 3.91
C ALA A 5 -3.69 -16.90 2.59
N TRP A 6 -4.29 -18.01 2.15
CA TRP A 6 -3.99 -18.63 0.87
C TRP A 6 -4.39 -17.75 -0.32
N GLN A 7 -5.63 -17.23 -0.32
CA GLN A 7 -6.10 -16.32 -1.38
C GLN A 7 -5.25 -15.05 -1.44
N ARG A 8 -4.86 -14.49 -0.28
CA ARG A 8 -3.92 -13.36 -0.19
C ARG A 8 -2.60 -13.69 -0.86
N SER A 9 -1.98 -14.82 -0.50
CA SER A 9 -0.68 -15.23 -1.04
C SER A 9 -0.68 -15.30 -2.58
N ILE A 10 -1.81 -15.70 -3.18
CA ILE A 10 -1.98 -15.72 -4.63
C ILE A 10 -2.19 -14.31 -5.17
N GLN A 11 -3.11 -13.54 -4.58
CA GLN A 11 -3.47 -12.21 -5.09
C GLN A 11 -2.32 -11.19 -4.95
N THR A 12 -1.54 -11.26 -3.87
CA THR A 12 -0.31 -10.47 -3.65
C THR A 12 0.71 -10.71 -4.76
N LYS A 13 0.77 -11.92 -5.33
CA LYS A 13 1.68 -12.26 -6.45
C LYS A 13 1.13 -11.83 -7.80
N LEU A 14 -0.15 -12.09 -8.04
CA LEU A 14 -0.78 -11.85 -9.35
C LEU A 14 -1.09 -10.37 -9.61
N ARG A 15 -1.42 -9.60 -8.56
CA ARG A 15 -1.69 -8.16 -8.58
C ARG A 15 -2.55 -7.73 -9.79
N PRO A 16 -3.68 -8.41 -10.07
CA PRO A 16 -4.37 -8.29 -11.36
C PRO A 16 -4.76 -6.86 -11.73
N ALA A 17 -5.23 -6.07 -10.76
CA ALA A 17 -5.61 -4.67 -10.98
C ALA A 17 -4.40 -3.73 -11.28
N LEU A 18 -3.17 -4.16 -10.97
CA LEU A 18 -1.95 -3.38 -11.18
C LEU A 18 -1.19 -3.80 -12.44
N VAL A 19 -1.52 -4.95 -13.03
CA VAL A 19 -0.90 -5.48 -14.26
C VAL A 19 -1.49 -4.83 -15.51
N LEU A 20 -2.79 -4.52 -15.53
CA LEU A 20 -3.42 -3.90 -16.70
C LEU A 20 -3.18 -2.38 -16.78
N PRO A 21 -2.58 -1.87 -17.87
CA PRO A 21 -2.42 -0.43 -18.09
C PRO A 21 -3.79 0.24 -18.24
N GLY A 22 -4.00 1.38 -17.55
CA GLY A 22 -5.28 2.10 -17.49
C GLY A 22 -6.07 1.84 -16.20
N VAL A 23 -6.13 0.59 -15.74
CA VAL A 23 -6.80 0.20 -14.48
C VAL A 23 -5.93 0.55 -13.27
N ARG A 24 -4.61 0.34 -13.39
CA ARG A 24 -3.64 0.61 -12.31
C ARG A 24 -3.78 1.99 -11.68
N ASN A 25 -4.10 3.01 -12.48
CA ASN A 25 -4.18 4.40 -12.02
C ASN A 25 -5.53 4.76 -11.39
N LEU A 26 -6.58 3.96 -11.62
CA LEU A 26 -7.89 4.13 -11.00
C LEU A 26 -7.88 3.67 -9.53
N HIS A 27 -7.06 2.67 -9.21
CA HIS A 27 -7.04 2.04 -7.88
C HIS A 27 -5.75 2.28 -7.11
N SER A 28 -5.01 3.33 -7.42
CA SER A 28 -3.80 3.67 -6.68
C SER A 28 -3.64 5.15 -6.41
N GLU A 29 -2.99 5.44 -5.29
CA GLU A 29 -2.50 6.75 -4.92
C GLU A 29 -0.98 6.69 -4.73
N GLU A 30 -0.31 7.77 -5.16
CA GLU A 30 1.13 7.92 -5.08
C GLU A 30 1.47 9.18 -4.28
N GLN A 31 2.30 9.00 -3.25
CA GLN A 31 2.82 10.06 -2.40
C GLN A 31 4.35 10.00 -2.36
N THR A 32 4.97 11.16 -2.21
CA THR A 32 6.37 11.29 -1.84
C THR A 32 6.45 11.62 -0.36
N TRP A 33 7.22 10.85 0.40
CA TRP A 33 7.48 11.12 1.81
C TRP A 33 8.91 11.57 1.99
N VAL A 34 9.10 12.67 2.70
CA VAL A 34 10.42 13.19 3.07
C VAL A 34 10.58 13.05 4.57
N VAL A 35 11.64 12.33 4.96
CA VAL A 35 11.93 11.99 6.36
C VAL A 35 13.32 12.49 6.70
N ALA A 36 13.47 13.18 7.82
CA ALA A 36 14.76 13.64 8.33
C ALA A 36 15.51 12.50 9.07
N ALA A 37 15.70 11.36 8.41
CA ALA A 37 16.40 10.19 8.92
C ALA A 37 17.07 9.42 7.78
N SER A 38 17.99 8.52 8.12
CA SER A 38 18.62 7.61 7.15
C SER A 38 17.61 6.65 6.55
N ALA A 39 17.91 6.09 5.37
CA ALA A 39 16.96 5.20 4.70
C ALA A 39 16.74 3.93 5.51
N LYS A 40 17.80 3.41 6.13
CA LYS A 40 17.75 2.23 7.00
C LYS A 40 16.81 2.44 8.19
N GLU A 41 17.01 3.51 8.96
CA GLU A 41 16.16 3.82 10.11
C GLU A 41 14.70 4.03 9.69
N THR A 42 14.50 4.73 8.56
CA THR A 42 13.16 5.00 8.04
C THR A 42 12.45 3.70 7.65
N LEU A 43 13.11 2.81 6.91
CA LEU A 43 12.52 1.53 6.50
C LEU A 43 12.27 0.61 7.70
N GLU A 44 13.14 0.62 8.72
CA GLU A 44 12.93 -0.13 9.97
C GLU A 44 11.73 0.41 10.75
N ALA A 45 11.56 1.72 10.83
CA ALA A 45 10.40 2.31 11.49
C ALA A 45 9.09 2.01 10.77
N ILE A 46 9.09 1.99 9.43
CA ILE A 46 7.92 1.60 8.63
C ILE A 46 7.62 0.11 8.83
N TRP A 47 8.64 -0.75 8.81
CA TRP A 47 8.49 -2.18 9.08
C TRP A 47 7.87 -2.42 10.45
N LYS A 48 8.38 -1.72 11.48
CA LYS A 48 7.85 -1.79 12.83
C LYS A 48 6.41 -1.28 12.89
N ALA A 49 6.11 -0.15 12.26
CA ALA A 49 4.76 0.40 12.20
C ALA A 49 3.77 -0.58 11.56
N ALA A 50 4.14 -1.20 10.44
CA ALA A 50 3.32 -2.21 9.79
C ALA A 50 3.15 -3.48 10.65
N SER A 51 4.14 -3.83 11.46
CA SER A 51 4.08 -5.00 12.35
C SER A 51 3.21 -4.77 13.59
N GLU A 52 3.03 -3.51 14.01
CA GLU A 52 2.24 -3.12 15.18
C GLU A 52 0.77 -2.84 14.87
N LEU A 53 0.43 -2.65 13.58
CA LEU A 53 -0.94 -2.39 13.15
C LEU A 53 -1.59 -3.70 12.70
N GLU A 54 -2.69 -4.10 13.33
CA GLU A 54 -3.37 -5.38 13.07
C GLU A 54 -3.80 -5.59 11.60
N GLU A 55 -4.11 -4.49 10.90
CA GLU A 55 -4.57 -4.53 9.51
C GLU A 55 -3.44 -4.57 8.48
N TYR A 56 -2.19 -4.45 8.93
CA TYR A 56 -1.02 -4.36 8.08
C TYR A 56 -0.16 -5.60 8.31
N GLU A 57 0.45 -6.08 7.25
CA GLU A 57 1.40 -7.17 7.35
C GLU A 57 2.59 -6.91 6.44
N PRO A 58 3.82 -6.89 6.97
CA PRO A 58 5.02 -6.77 6.15
C PRO A 58 5.11 -7.98 5.20
N ALA A 59 5.10 -7.72 3.89
CA ALA A 59 5.07 -8.78 2.88
C ALA A 59 6.45 -9.08 2.30
N LYS A 60 7.24 -8.04 1.98
CA LYS A 60 8.56 -8.20 1.36
C LYS A 60 9.49 -7.04 1.74
N ARG A 61 10.74 -7.37 2.10
CA ARG A 61 11.82 -6.40 2.34
C ARG A 61 12.95 -6.61 1.36
N GLU A 62 13.36 -5.54 0.70
CA GLU A 62 14.55 -5.43 -0.14
C GLU A 62 15.39 -4.25 0.38
N GLU A 63 16.60 -4.06 -0.13
CA GLU A 63 17.53 -3.02 0.38
C GLU A 63 16.95 -1.61 0.30
N LYS A 64 16.29 -1.27 -0.81
CA LYS A 64 15.71 0.06 -1.07
C LYS A 64 14.19 0.05 -1.23
N LYS A 65 13.55 -1.08 -0.96
CA LYS A 65 12.12 -1.27 -1.23
C LYS A 65 11.47 -2.11 -0.17
N LEU A 66 10.29 -1.68 0.26
CA LEU A 66 9.47 -2.34 1.26
C LEU A 66 8.05 -2.49 0.71
N THR A 67 7.50 -3.69 0.81
CA THR A 67 6.11 -3.97 0.45
C THR A 67 5.34 -4.37 1.71
N VAL A 68 4.24 -3.69 1.96
CA VAL A 68 3.32 -3.94 3.08
C VAL A 68 1.95 -4.25 2.50
N ASP A 69 1.36 -5.36 2.92
CA ASP A 69 -0.01 -5.70 2.58
C ASP A 69 -0.96 -5.08 3.61
N TYR A 70 -2.09 -4.54 3.16
CA TYR A 70 -3.15 -4.01 3.99
C TYR A 70 -4.44 -4.80 3.79
N LEU A 71 -5.07 -5.21 4.88
CA LEU A 71 -6.34 -5.93 4.89
C LEU A 71 -7.41 -5.15 5.66
N THR A 72 -8.40 -4.62 4.93
CA THR A 72 -9.53 -3.92 5.56
C THR A 72 -10.24 -4.78 6.61
N THR A 73 -10.62 -4.18 7.75
CA THR A 73 -11.13 -4.90 8.93
C THR A 73 -12.27 -5.87 8.63
N LYS A 74 -13.31 -5.37 7.93
CA LYS A 74 -14.60 -6.07 7.80
C LYS A 74 -14.64 -7.01 6.60
N LEU A 75 -14.26 -6.50 5.43
CA LEU A 75 -14.41 -7.23 4.18
C LEU A 75 -13.11 -7.91 3.76
N LYS A 76 -11.97 -7.65 4.41
CA LYS A 76 -10.68 -8.26 4.04
C LYS A 76 -10.35 -8.04 2.56
N TRP A 77 -10.64 -6.84 2.09
CA TRP A 77 -10.09 -6.31 0.85
C TRP A 77 -8.59 -6.16 1.00
N LEU A 78 -7.85 -6.60 -0.03
CA LEU A 78 -6.40 -6.58 -0.05
C LEU A 78 -5.90 -5.39 -0.86
N ASP A 79 -5.22 -4.49 -0.18
CA ASP A 79 -4.46 -3.40 -0.79
C ASP A 79 -2.97 -3.63 -0.52
N GLN A 80 -2.11 -3.05 -1.37
CA GLN A 80 -0.68 -3.21 -1.25
C GLN A 80 0.03 -1.87 -1.34
N ILE A 81 0.81 -1.59 -0.29
CA ILE A 81 1.62 -0.39 -0.16
C ILE A 81 3.05 -0.74 -0.54
N THR A 82 3.54 -0.13 -1.61
CA THR A 82 4.92 -0.22 -2.05
C THR A 82 5.65 1.06 -1.66
N ILE A 83 6.68 0.93 -0.83
CA ILE A 83 7.59 2.00 -0.44
C ILE A 83 8.93 1.78 -1.13
N GLU A 84 9.45 2.79 -1.82
CA GLU A 84 10.72 2.75 -2.52
C GLU A 84 11.56 3.98 -2.16
N VAL A 85 12.85 3.77 -1.86
CA VAL A 85 13.80 4.84 -1.58
C VAL A 85 14.25 5.45 -2.90
N VAL A 86 13.87 6.70 -3.16
CA VAL A 86 14.22 7.43 -4.39
C VAL A 86 15.52 8.21 -4.22
N SER A 87 15.71 8.81 -3.05
CA SER A 87 16.92 9.56 -2.72
C SER A 87 17.28 9.33 -1.26
N GLU A 88 18.58 9.20 -1.00
CA GLU A 88 19.15 8.99 0.32
C GLU A 88 20.28 10.00 0.55
N SER A 89 20.27 10.60 1.73
CA SER A 89 21.31 11.46 2.28
C SER A 89 21.53 11.02 3.73
N GLN A 90 22.67 11.36 4.34
CA GLN A 90 22.98 10.92 5.71
C GLN A 90 21.88 11.27 6.72
N ASP A 91 21.24 12.44 6.56
CA ASP A 91 20.22 12.93 7.50
C ASP A 91 18.82 13.05 6.89
N SER A 92 18.63 12.67 5.62
CA SER A 92 17.34 12.80 4.94
C SER A 92 17.11 11.70 3.91
N THR A 93 15.90 11.17 3.91
CA THR A 93 15.45 10.16 2.96
C THR A 93 14.18 10.61 2.27
N THR A 94 14.15 10.47 0.95
CA THR A 94 12.95 10.65 0.14
C THR A 94 12.45 9.30 -0.33
N LEU A 95 11.20 9.00 0.02
CA LEU A 95 10.50 7.77 -0.31
C LEU A 95 9.39 8.06 -1.31
N LYS A 96 9.24 7.18 -2.29
CA LYS A 96 8.03 7.06 -3.10
C LYS A 96 7.16 5.98 -2.49
N VAL A 97 5.94 6.34 -2.14
CA VAL A 97 4.93 5.45 -1.55
C VAL A 97 3.75 5.35 -2.50
N VAL A 98 3.45 4.12 -2.92
CA VAL A 98 2.32 3.81 -3.79
C VAL A 98 1.43 2.84 -3.07
N ASP A 99 0.19 3.24 -2.77
CA ASP A 99 -0.83 2.33 -2.29
C ASP A 99 -1.75 1.97 -3.45
N GLY A 100 -2.05 0.69 -3.61
CA GLY A 100 -2.83 0.18 -4.72
C GLY A 100 -3.71 -0.99 -4.32
N SER A 101 -4.99 -0.91 -4.66
CA SER A 101 -5.90 -2.03 -4.45
C SER A 101 -5.61 -3.15 -5.44
N THR A 102 -5.58 -4.39 -4.93
CA THR A 102 -5.15 -5.54 -5.73
C THR A 102 -6.27 -6.19 -6.55
N GLY A 103 -7.54 -5.86 -6.27
CA GLY A 103 -8.71 -6.42 -6.97
C GLY A 103 -10.02 -5.76 -6.54
N PHE A 104 -11.12 -6.10 -7.22
CA PHE A 104 -12.47 -5.57 -6.94
C PHE A 104 -13.24 -6.37 -5.88
N LEU A 105 -12.87 -7.63 -5.66
CA LEU A 105 -13.56 -8.52 -4.74
C LEU A 105 -12.75 -8.75 -3.46
N PRO A 106 -13.40 -8.74 -2.30
CA PRO A 106 -12.77 -9.08 -1.04
C PRO A 106 -12.31 -10.55 -1.00
N LEU A 107 -11.26 -10.81 -0.20
CA LEU A 107 -10.73 -12.17 0.00
C LEU A 107 -11.66 -13.09 0.82
N THR A 108 -12.81 -12.59 1.26
CA THR A 108 -13.88 -13.41 1.84
C THR A 108 -14.63 -14.21 0.77
N ILE A 109 -14.61 -13.77 -0.49
CA ILE A 109 -15.24 -14.47 -1.60
C ILE A 109 -14.31 -15.59 -2.09
N PRO A 110 -14.80 -16.83 -2.29
CA PRO A 110 -14.02 -17.91 -2.86
C PRO A 110 -13.63 -17.65 -4.30
N LEU A 111 -12.38 -18.02 -4.59
CA LEU A 111 -11.71 -17.79 -5.85
C LEU A 111 -11.59 -16.29 -6.19
N ALA A 112 -11.64 -15.40 -5.18
CA ALA A 112 -11.45 -13.97 -5.36
C ALA A 112 -10.21 -13.62 -6.20
N PRO A 113 -9.04 -14.28 -6.07
CA PRO A 113 -7.90 -13.99 -6.93
C PRO A 113 -8.18 -14.21 -8.41
N LEU A 114 -8.88 -15.30 -8.77
CA LEU A 114 -9.23 -15.60 -10.17
C LEU A 114 -10.32 -14.65 -10.68
N LEU A 115 -11.34 -14.40 -9.87
CA LEU A 115 -12.41 -13.47 -10.22
C LEU A 115 -11.87 -12.05 -10.38
N ASN A 116 -10.92 -11.63 -9.55
CA ASN A 116 -10.25 -10.33 -9.66
C ASN A 116 -9.39 -10.21 -10.92
N ILE A 117 -8.86 -11.31 -11.46
CA ILE A 117 -8.21 -11.31 -12.78
C ILE A 117 -9.24 -11.09 -13.89
N VAL A 118 -10.43 -11.68 -13.81
CA VAL A 118 -11.47 -11.47 -14.83
C VAL A 118 -12.09 -10.07 -14.70
N LEU A 119 -12.25 -9.59 -13.48
CA LEU A 119 -12.88 -8.30 -13.16
C LEU A 119 -11.89 -7.14 -13.08
N CYS A 120 -10.63 -7.36 -13.42
CA CYS A 120 -9.60 -6.31 -13.31
C CYS A 120 -9.89 -5.11 -14.21
N TRP A 121 -10.74 -5.23 -15.24
CA TRP A 121 -11.14 -4.11 -16.09
C TRP A 121 -12.23 -3.21 -15.50
N PHE A 122 -12.84 -3.58 -14.37
CA PHE A 122 -14.02 -2.88 -13.86
C PHE A 122 -13.57 -1.68 -13.03
N PRO A 123 -13.90 -0.43 -13.43
CA PRO A 123 -13.49 0.74 -12.68
C PRO A 123 -14.32 0.85 -11.38
N PHE A 124 -13.69 0.60 -10.23
CA PHE A 124 -14.26 0.87 -8.91
C PHE A 124 -13.61 2.05 -8.19
N GLY A 125 -14.42 2.82 -7.48
CA GLY A 125 -13.99 3.96 -6.67
C GLY A 125 -13.17 3.56 -5.44
N ASP A 126 -12.04 4.23 -5.22
CA ASP A 126 -11.23 4.06 -4.01
C ASP A 126 -11.77 4.89 -2.81
N ASN A 127 -12.70 5.83 -3.02
CA ASN A 127 -13.34 6.63 -1.96
C ASN A 127 -12.35 7.24 -0.93
N GLY A 128 -11.10 7.50 -1.32
CA GLY A 128 -10.04 8.01 -0.46
C GLY A 128 -9.49 7.02 0.58
N LYS A 129 -9.74 5.71 0.43
CA LYS A 129 -9.24 4.69 1.37
C LYS A 129 -7.73 4.55 1.29
N CYS A 130 -7.14 4.54 0.10
CA CYS A 130 -5.67 4.51 -0.04
C CYS A 130 -4.99 5.67 0.72
N ALA A 131 -5.54 6.88 0.61
CA ALA A 131 -5.04 8.05 1.34
C ALA A 131 -5.11 7.88 2.86
N ALA A 132 -6.21 7.30 3.37
CA ALA A 132 -6.42 7.07 4.79
C ALA A 132 -5.48 5.98 5.34
N THR A 133 -5.30 4.89 4.59
CA THR A 133 -4.37 3.80 4.90
C THR A 133 -2.94 4.32 4.98
N MET A 134 -2.46 4.99 3.92
CA MET A 134 -1.14 5.62 3.93
C MET A 134 -0.96 6.64 5.06
N SER A 135 -2.00 7.43 5.37
CA SER A 135 -1.92 8.37 6.48
C SER A 135 -1.79 7.67 7.84
N THR A 136 -2.40 6.52 8.03
CA THR A 136 -2.32 5.75 9.28
C THR A 136 -0.92 5.17 9.45
N LEU A 137 -0.40 4.53 8.40
CA LEU A 137 0.96 4.00 8.39
C LEU A 137 1.99 5.11 8.62
N ARG A 138 1.84 6.27 7.96
CA ARG A 138 2.73 7.42 8.13
C ARG A 138 2.72 7.95 9.56
N LYS A 139 1.54 8.14 10.17
CA LYS A 139 1.43 8.62 11.56
C LYS A 139 2.15 7.68 12.53
N LYS A 140 1.95 6.37 12.37
CA LYS A 140 2.60 5.36 13.20
C LYS A 140 4.12 5.30 12.98
N THR A 141 4.56 5.47 11.73
CA THR A 141 5.99 5.58 11.40
C THR A 141 6.62 6.82 12.04
N ALA A 142 5.96 7.97 11.96
CA ALA A 142 6.42 9.22 12.59
C ALA A 142 6.54 9.08 14.11
N GLN A 143 5.57 8.42 14.76
CA GLN A 143 5.63 8.08 16.19
C GLN A 143 6.84 7.19 16.51
N ASN A 144 7.11 6.17 15.69
CA ASN A 144 8.24 5.26 15.89
C ASN A 144 9.60 5.93 15.67
N LEU A 145 9.68 6.93 14.79
CA LEU A 145 10.90 7.72 14.55
C LEU A 145 11.08 8.88 15.54
N GLY A 146 10.00 9.32 16.21
CA GLY A 146 9.99 10.58 16.94
C GLY A 146 10.22 11.81 16.05
N LYS A 147 9.94 11.69 14.75
CA LYS A 147 10.19 12.72 13.73
C LYS A 147 8.98 12.87 12.83
N ASP A 148 8.69 14.10 12.41
CA ASP A 148 7.63 14.35 11.45
C ASP A 148 8.03 13.89 10.04
N ILE A 149 7.02 13.40 9.31
CA ILE A 149 7.16 12.95 7.93
C ILE A 149 6.37 13.89 7.04
N ASN A 150 7.09 14.68 6.24
CA ASN A 150 6.51 15.54 5.22
C ASN A 150 5.98 14.68 4.08
N ARG A 151 4.83 15.08 3.53
CA ARG A 151 4.22 14.38 2.39
C ARG A 151 3.90 15.35 1.26
N GLU A 152 4.09 14.88 0.05
CA GLU A 152 3.61 15.48 -1.18
C GLU A 152 2.77 14.45 -1.92
N VAL A 153 1.58 14.82 -2.39
CA VAL A 153 0.71 13.90 -3.14
C VAL A 153 1.04 14.07 -4.63
N VAL A 154 1.67 13.06 -5.22
CA VAL A 154 2.13 13.08 -6.62
C VAL A 154 0.99 12.69 -7.56
N ARG A 155 0.21 11.66 -7.20
CA ARG A 155 -0.94 11.20 -7.99
C ARG A 155 -2.06 10.75 -7.07
N LYS A 156 -3.22 11.38 -7.17
CA LYS A 156 -4.46 10.87 -6.55
C LYS A 156 -5.07 9.77 -7.43
N SER A 157 -5.79 8.83 -6.81
CA SER A 157 -6.68 7.94 -7.56
C SER A 157 -7.60 8.78 -8.46
N TRP A 158 -7.74 8.36 -9.73
CA TRP A 158 -8.64 9.00 -10.69
C TRP A 158 -10.08 9.12 -10.18
N THR A 159 -10.51 8.20 -9.31
CA THR A 159 -11.86 8.20 -8.74
C THR A 159 -12.07 9.31 -7.69
N ASN A 160 -10.99 9.91 -7.18
CA ASN A 160 -11.03 11.07 -6.29
C ASN A 160 -11.06 12.41 -7.06
N PHE A 161 -10.93 12.41 -8.40
CA PHE A 161 -11.07 13.62 -9.23
C PHE A 161 -12.52 13.90 -9.64
N ALA A 162 -13.43 12.93 -9.51
CA ALA A 162 -14.83 13.06 -9.94
C ALA A 162 -15.77 13.66 -8.86
N LYS A 163 -15.23 14.38 -7.87
CA LYS A 163 -15.99 15.12 -6.86
C LYS A 163 -15.54 16.57 -6.78
#